data_AF-A0A7S2JE42-F1
#
_entry.id   AF-A0A7S2JE42-F1
#
_cell.length_a   1.000
_cell.length_b   1.000
_cell.length_c   1.000
_cell.angle_alpha   90.00
_cell.angle_beta   90.00
_cell.angle_gamma   90.00
#
_symmetry.space_group_name_H-M   'P 1'
#
loop_
_entity.id
_entity.type
_entity.pdbx_description
1 polymer ?
#
loop_
_entity_poly.entity_id
_entity_poly.type
_entity_poly.pdbx_seq_one_letter_code
_entity_poly.pdbx_strand_id
1 'polypeptide(L)'
;SRAAHQVRAAMQGVPETAQPLANVIRADTSLSQTDREYLIGFFASMGLSYTYELGGAFLQNYEQLLERYELSNGCATAGVKGAIFTLCQNQTVLGTLLEQSGAAGSSQGIVPAFGLIPQQMQGANYAASGVPWLLPAYGAATTESLPMHPQVQALAQQYGLSAKMTERLNTQMMLRFNTFDSDMAALLEALATARNPPGLLVTKIREMQYGTFIGKDQVIEDAAVEELTRKFKLDEQASTKLAQWVATRPQSRREDLAMMNLHLEYSNKPSSKVMQLLGKMFSAIGSKLPPPEFRGSRGGRGHSDHAPLASLSDRAAMSAEPYYR
;
A
#
# COMPACT_ATOMS: atom_id res chain seq x y z
N SER A 1 -6.90 -24.60 35.04
CA SER A 1 -7.87 -24.06 36.01
C SER A 1 -7.43 -22.71 36.60
N ARG A 2 -6.23 -22.56 37.19
CA ARG A 2 -5.73 -21.25 37.71
C ARG A 2 -5.49 -20.16 36.65
N ALA A 3 -4.96 -20.50 35.48
CA ALA A 3 -4.72 -19.54 34.39
C ALA A 3 -6.03 -18.92 33.84
N ALA A 4 -7.07 -19.74 33.67
CA ALA A 4 -8.39 -19.27 33.25
C ALA A 4 -9.03 -18.33 34.28
N HIS A 5 -8.74 -18.52 35.58
CA HIS A 5 -9.23 -17.66 36.65
C HIS A 5 -8.47 -16.32 36.72
N GLN A 6 -7.18 -16.30 36.37
CA GLN A 6 -6.38 -15.06 36.26
C GLN A 6 -6.77 -14.23 35.03
N VAL A 7 -7.03 -14.87 33.88
CA VAL A 7 -7.54 -14.18 32.69
C VAL A 7 -8.93 -13.59 32.96
N ARG A 8 -9.82 -14.34 33.62
CA ARG A 8 -11.16 -13.85 33.96
C ARG A 8 -11.15 -12.70 34.99
N ALA A 9 -10.20 -12.69 35.92
CA ALA A 9 -10.00 -11.59 36.86
C ALA A 9 -9.40 -10.34 36.18
N ALA A 10 -8.52 -10.51 35.18
CA ALA A 10 -7.96 -9.41 34.40
C ALA A 10 -8.99 -8.77 33.44
N MET A 11 -10.01 -9.52 33.01
CA MET A 11 -11.05 -9.02 32.11
C MET A 11 -12.23 -8.32 32.81
N GLN A 12 -12.36 -8.42 34.14
CA GLN A 12 -13.47 -7.81 34.91
C GLN A 12 -13.35 -6.29 35.09
N GLY A 13 -12.32 -5.64 34.54
CA GLY A 13 -12.15 -4.18 34.52
C GLY A 13 -12.16 -3.55 33.12
N VAL A 14 -12.38 -4.33 32.06
CA VAL A 14 -12.45 -3.80 30.69
C VAL A 14 -13.91 -3.44 30.40
N PRO A 15 -14.28 -2.14 30.26
CA PRO A 15 -15.66 -1.77 30.00
C PRO A 15 -16.15 -2.42 28.70
N GLU A 16 -17.26 -3.15 28.79
CA GLU A 16 -17.87 -4.01 27.75
C GLU A 16 -18.50 -3.22 26.58
N THR A 17 -18.10 -1.96 26.41
CA THR A 17 -18.38 -1.17 25.21
C THR A 17 -17.06 -0.58 24.79
N ALA A 18 -16.58 -0.91 23.59
CA ALA A 18 -15.42 -0.26 22.99
C ALA A 18 -15.75 1.23 22.84
N GLN A 19 -15.50 2.02 23.89
CA GLN A 19 -15.71 3.45 23.83
C GLN A 19 -14.78 3.99 22.75
N PRO A 20 -15.25 4.90 21.88
CA PRO A 20 -14.41 5.49 20.86
C PRO A 20 -13.13 6.03 21.50
N LEU A 21 -11.97 5.87 20.86
CA LEU A 21 -10.67 6.31 21.37
C LEU A 21 -10.73 7.78 21.84
N ALA A 22 -11.53 8.61 21.17
CA ALA A 22 -11.80 9.98 21.57
C ALA A 22 -12.40 10.11 22.98
N ASN A 23 -13.27 9.21 23.40
CA ASN A 23 -13.83 9.21 24.76
C ASN A 23 -12.80 8.78 25.81
N VAL A 24 -11.91 7.83 25.46
CA VAL A 24 -10.79 7.44 26.34
C VAL A 24 -9.84 8.64 26.53
N ILE A 25 -9.49 9.33 25.45
CA ILE A 25 -8.67 10.54 25.50
C ILE A 25 -9.39 11.66 26.28
N ARG A 26 -10.70 11.85 26.09
CA ARG A 26 -11.50 12.85 26.84
C ARG A 26 -11.57 12.56 28.33
N ALA A 27 -11.64 11.28 28.70
CA ALA A 27 -11.74 10.84 30.09
C ALA A 27 -10.41 10.94 30.86
N ASP A 28 -9.27 11.05 30.17
CA ASP A 28 -7.97 11.15 30.81
C ASP A 28 -7.76 12.55 31.42
N THR A 29 -7.93 12.66 32.73
CA THR A 29 -7.77 13.91 33.49
C THR A 29 -6.32 14.33 33.69
N SER A 30 -5.35 13.45 33.40
CA SER A 30 -3.92 13.79 33.49
C SER A 30 -3.46 14.70 32.36
N LEU A 31 -4.21 14.72 31.24
CA LEU A 31 -3.98 15.57 30.10
C LEU A 31 -4.70 16.92 30.26
N SER A 32 -4.08 17.99 29.77
CA SER A 32 -4.77 19.28 29.67
C SER A 32 -5.91 19.20 28.63
N GLN A 33 -6.90 20.08 28.72
CA GLN A 33 -8.01 20.10 27.76
C GLN A 33 -7.51 20.32 26.32
N THR A 34 -6.52 21.19 26.14
CA THR A 34 -5.89 21.48 24.85
C THR A 34 -5.20 20.25 24.28
N ASP A 35 -4.48 19.51 25.12
CA ASP A 35 -3.79 18.27 24.73
C ASP A 35 -4.78 17.18 24.29
N ARG A 36 -5.93 17.08 24.97
CA ARG A 36 -6.99 16.12 24.61
C ARG A 36 -7.60 16.42 23.24
N GLU A 37 -7.94 17.68 22.97
CA GLU A 37 -8.46 18.09 21.65
C GLU A 37 -7.44 17.88 20.54
N TYR A 38 -6.17 18.18 20.80
CA TYR A 38 -5.06 17.95 19.87
C TYR A 38 -4.92 16.48 19.48
N LEU A 39 -4.95 15.58 20.45
CA LEU A 39 -4.90 14.13 20.24
C LEU A 39 -6.08 13.60 19.44
N ILE A 40 -7.28 14.07 19.77
CA ILE A 40 -8.49 13.68 19.05
C ILE A 40 -8.41 14.15 17.59
N GLY A 41 -7.97 15.38 17.35
CA GLY A 41 -7.70 15.90 16.01
C GLY A 41 -6.63 15.09 15.27
N PHE A 42 -5.53 14.72 15.96
CA PHE A 42 -4.46 13.89 15.39
C PHE A 42 -5.00 12.52 14.95
N PHE A 43 -5.66 11.78 15.83
CA PHE A 43 -6.20 10.46 15.51
C PHE A 43 -7.33 10.53 14.47
N ALA A 44 -8.18 11.55 14.53
CA ALA A 44 -9.20 11.78 13.51
C ALA A 44 -8.58 12.10 12.14
N SER A 45 -7.51 12.90 12.09
CA SER A 45 -6.79 13.23 10.86
C SER A 45 -6.14 12.02 10.19
N MET A 46 -5.76 11.02 10.99
CA MET A 46 -5.26 9.74 10.51
C MET A 46 -6.37 8.75 10.12
N GLY A 47 -7.65 9.14 10.24
CA GLY A 47 -8.79 8.26 9.98
C GLY A 47 -8.96 7.15 11.02
N LEU A 48 -8.27 7.23 12.15
CA LEU A 48 -8.31 6.26 13.25
C LEU A 48 -9.51 6.54 14.16
N SER A 49 -10.71 6.54 13.59
CA SER A 49 -11.94 6.72 14.38
C SER A 49 -12.26 5.49 15.22
N TYR A 50 -11.81 4.30 14.80
CA TYR A 50 -12.00 3.04 15.52
C TYR A 50 -11.01 1.99 15.03
N THR A 51 -9.90 1.71 15.72
CA THR A 51 -9.25 0.40 15.52
C THR A 51 -8.47 -0.08 16.75
N TYR A 52 -8.65 -1.38 17.03
CA TYR A 52 -7.73 -2.28 17.75
C TYR A 52 -6.58 -2.75 16.82
N GLU A 53 -6.34 -2.05 15.71
CA GLU A 53 -5.40 -2.42 14.64
C GLU A 53 -4.35 -1.34 14.42
N LEU A 54 -3.83 -0.75 15.49
CA LEU A 54 -2.52 -0.09 15.42
C LEU A 54 -1.46 -1.19 15.27
N GLY A 55 -1.30 -1.71 14.05
CA GLY A 55 -0.27 -2.69 13.74
C GLY A 55 1.14 -2.14 13.98
N GLY A 56 2.12 -3.03 14.12
CA GLY A 56 3.51 -2.67 14.45
C GLY A 56 4.17 -1.63 13.53
N ALA A 57 3.69 -1.46 12.29
CA ALA A 57 4.16 -0.43 11.37
C ALA A 57 3.81 1.00 11.81
N PHE A 58 2.71 1.19 12.55
CA PHE A 58 2.35 2.49 13.13
C PHE A 58 3.34 2.88 14.24
N LEU A 59 3.63 1.94 15.14
CA LEU A 59 4.61 2.10 16.23
C LEU A 59 6.03 2.35 15.74
N GLN A 60 6.39 1.87 14.56
CA GLN A 60 7.72 2.14 13.98
C GLN A 60 7.86 3.59 13.47
N ASN A 61 6.73 4.27 13.21
CA ASN A 61 6.73 5.59 12.58
C ASN A 61 6.03 6.68 13.41
N TYR A 62 5.56 6.37 14.64
CA TYR A 62 4.75 7.29 15.43
C TYR A 62 5.49 8.56 15.87
N GLU A 63 6.78 8.48 16.20
CA GLU A 63 7.57 9.68 16.58
C GLU A 63 7.67 10.68 15.44
N GLN A 64 7.87 10.18 14.22
CA GLN A 64 7.93 11.02 13.02
C GLN A 64 6.56 11.62 12.66
N LEU A 65 5.48 10.86 12.86
CA LEU A 65 4.11 11.38 12.68
C LEU A 65 3.79 12.47 13.70
N LEU A 66 4.26 12.30 14.93
CA LEU A 66 4.02 13.24 16.02
C LEU A 66 4.79 14.53 15.84
N GLU A 67 6.09 14.45 15.57
CA GLU A 67 6.96 15.59 15.30
C GLU A 67 6.44 16.43 14.12
N ARG A 68 5.78 15.79 13.14
CA ARG A 68 5.21 16.47 11.98
C ARG A 68 3.85 17.12 12.24
N TYR A 69 2.98 16.49 13.03
CA TYR A 69 1.74 17.13 13.47
C TYR A 69 2.01 18.35 14.36
N GLU A 70 3.12 18.31 15.12
CA GLU A 70 3.61 19.44 15.91
C GLU A 70 4.10 20.60 15.05
N LEU A 71 4.76 20.31 13.93
CA LEU A 71 5.17 21.32 12.96
C LEU A 71 3.99 22.00 12.27
N SER A 72 2.87 21.28 12.05
CA SER A 72 1.70 21.84 11.37
C SER A 72 0.73 22.57 12.29
N ASN A 73 0.56 22.13 13.54
CA ASN A 73 -0.48 22.63 14.46
C ASN A 73 0.07 23.27 15.74
N GLY A 74 1.39 23.37 15.87
CA GLY A 74 2.07 23.87 17.07
C GLY A 74 2.58 22.74 17.97
N CYS A 75 3.62 23.05 18.75
CA CYS A 75 4.34 22.08 19.58
C CYS A 75 3.44 21.38 20.60
N ALA A 76 3.39 20.04 20.55
CA ALA A 76 2.73 19.25 21.57
C ALA A 76 3.59 19.23 22.83
N THR A 77 2.92 19.27 23.98
CA THR A 77 3.62 19.23 25.26
C THR A 77 4.30 17.87 25.43
N ALA A 78 5.37 17.80 26.24
CA ALA A 78 6.01 16.53 26.57
C ALA A 78 5.01 15.50 27.16
N GLY A 79 3.94 15.98 27.80
CA GLY A 79 2.83 15.16 28.27
C GLY A 79 2.05 14.46 27.15
N VAL A 80 1.78 15.16 26.04
CA VAL A 80 1.11 14.57 24.86
C VAL A 80 1.96 13.47 24.24
N LYS A 81 3.26 13.71 24.07
CA LYS A 81 4.20 12.70 23.54
C LYS A 81 4.19 11.44 24.40
N GLY A 82 4.27 11.61 25.72
CA GLY A 82 4.23 10.52 26.69
C GLY A 82 2.90 9.76 26.67
N ALA A 83 1.76 10.45 26.56
CA ALA A 83 0.45 9.83 26.54
C ALA A 83 0.19 9.00 25.28
N ILE A 84 0.62 9.48 24.10
CA ILE A 84 0.51 8.73 22.83
C ILE A 84 1.37 7.47 22.90
N PHE A 85 2.62 7.61 23.34
CA PHE A 85 3.51 6.47 23.50
C PHE A 85 2.93 5.42 24.45
N THR A 86 2.40 5.87 25.59
CA THR A 86 1.77 5.00 26.60
C THR A 86 0.52 4.32 26.04
N LEU A 87 -0.34 5.04 25.31
CA LEU A 87 -1.51 4.46 24.64
C LEU A 87 -1.12 3.39 23.61
N CYS A 88 -0.07 3.64 22.81
CA CYS A 88 0.38 2.70 21.79
C CYS A 88 1.10 1.48 22.40
N GLN A 89 1.87 1.65 23.49
CA GLN A 89 2.44 0.53 24.24
C GLN A 89 1.36 -0.33 24.89
N ASN A 90 0.36 0.29 25.52
CA ASN A 90 -0.73 -0.44 26.18
C ASN A 90 -1.59 -1.23 25.18
N GLN A 91 -1.80 -0.72 23.96
CA GLN A 91 -2.44 -1.45 22.86
C GLN A 91 -1.62 -2.68 22.42
N THR A 92 -0.29 -2.56 22.37
CA THR A 92 0.62 -3.69 22.05
C THR A 92 0.57 -4.78 23.13
N VAL A 93 0.54 -4.37 24.39
CA VAL A 93 0.41 -5.29 25.54
C VAL A 93 -0.95 -5.98 25.52
N LEU A 94 -2.03 -5.27 25.17
CA LEU A 94 -3.36 -5.89 25.01
C LEU A 94 -3.41 -6.88 23.85
N GLY A 95 -2.82 -6.55 22.70
CA GLY A 95 -2.74 -7.46 21.55
C GLY A 95 -1.94 -8.74 21.86
N THR A 96 -0.79 -8.61 22.51
CA THR A 96 0.06 -9.76 22.90
C THR A 96 -0.56 -10.60 24.01
N LEU A 97 -1.27 -9.99 24.97
CA LEU A 97 -2.02 -10.74 25.98
C LEU A 97 -3.22 -11.48 25.39
N LEU A 98 -3.90 -10.91 24.38
CA LEU A 98 -4.97 -11.60 23.65
C LEU A 98 -4.43 -12.82 22.89
N GLU A 99 -3.29 -12.67 22.22
CA GLU A 99 -2.61 -13.73 21.48
C GLU A 99 -2.09 -14.84 22.41
N GLN A 100 -1.53 -14.48 23.57
CA GLN A 100 -1.09 -15.42 24.61
C GLN A 100 -2.26 -16.11 25.33
N SER A 101 -3.46 -15.51 25.34
CA SER A 101 -4.65 -16.10 25.98
C SER A 101 -5.28 -17.27 25.21
N GLY A 102 -4.76 -17.62 24.03
CA GLY A 102 -5.09 -18.88 23.36
C GLY A 102 -6.51 -18.97 22.78
N ALA A 103 -7.12 -17.84 22.38
CA ALA A 103 -8.37 -17.83 21.60
C ALA A 103 -8.14 -18.11 20.10
N ALA A 104 -7.14 -18.94 19.77
CA ALA A 104 -6.93 -19.48 18.43
C ALA A 104 -7.91 -20.64 18.18
N GLY A 105 -9.15 -20.30 17.84
CA GLY A 105 -10.10 -21.24 17.25
C GLY A 105 -9.61 -21.65 15.86
N SER A 106 -9.25 -22.92 15.71
CA SER A 106 -8.83 -23.57 14.48
C SER A 106 -9.80 -23.30 13.30
N SER A 107 -9.39 -22.48 12.35
CA SER A 107 -10.00 -22.43 11.01
C SER A 107 -9.44 -23.57 10.15
N GLN A 108 -9.94 -24.79 10.38
CA GLN A 108 -9.82 -25.84 9.36
C GLN A 108 -10.94 -25.68 8.34
N GLY A 109 -10.56 -25.49 7.09
CA GLY A 109 -11.46 -25.33 5.96
C GLY A 109 -12.26 -26.60 5.67
N ILE A 110 -13.57 -26.49 5.79
CA ILE A 110 -14.54 -27.38 5.14
C ILE A 110 -15.05 -26.61 3.92
N VAL A 111 -14.65 -27.04 2.73
CA VAL A 111 -15.26 -26.63 1.46
C VAL A 111 -16.52 -27.49 1.27
N PRO A 112 -17.74 -26.93 1.21
CA PRO A 112 -18.87 -27.71 0.74
C PRO A 112 -18.81 -27.84 -0.79
N ALA A 113 -18.86 -29.09 -1.22
CA ALA A 113 -18.98 -29.51 -2.60
C ALA A 113 -20.25 -28.94 -3.25
N PHE A 114 -20.09 -28.43 -4.47
CA PHE A 114 -21.17 -28.05 -5.38
C PHE A 114 -21.94 -29.32 -5.80
N GLY A 115 -23.04 -29.60 -5.10
CA GLY A 115 -23.98 -30.65 -5.43
C GLY A 115 -25.12 -30.12 -6.32
N LEU A 116 -25.27 -30.76 -7.47
CA LEU A 116 -26.41 -30.68 -8.38
C LEU A 116 -27.75 -30.81 -7.63
N ILE A 117 -28.70 -29.91 -7.88
CA ILE A 117 -30.14 -30.15 -7.63
C ILE A 117 -30.94 -29.74 -8.89
N PRO A 118 -31.88 -30.57 -9.33
CA PRO A 118 -32.54 -30.45 -10.63
C PRO A 118 -33.71 -29.45 -10.66
N GLN A 119 -34.01 -29.08 -11.88
CA GLN A 119 -35.15 -28.35 -12.41
C GLN A 119 -36.49 -29.08 -12.19
N GLN A 120 -37.43 -28.49 -11.43
CA GLN A 120 -38.88 -28.45 -11.72
C GLN A 120 -39.70 -27.90 -10.54
N MET A 121 -40.40 -26.79 -10.72
CA MET A 121 -41.86 -26.70 -10.82
C MET A 121 -42.34 -25.25 -10.69
N GLN A 122 -43.47 -25.01 -11.36
CA GLN A 122 -44.11 -23.73 -11.61
C GLN A 122 -45.02 -23.29 -10.45
N GLY A 123 -45.16 -21.97 -10.30
CA GLY A 123 -46.41 -21.32 -9.93
C GLY A 123 -46.65 -21.06 -8.44
N ALA A 124 -46.43 -19.83 -7.98
CA ALA A 124 -47.24 -19.20 -6.94
C ALA A 124 -46.93 -17.69 -6.78
N ASN A 125 -48.00 -16.90 -6.76
CA ASN A 125 -48.19 -15.53 -6.31
C ASN A 125 -47.10 -14.88 -5.43
N TYR A 126 -46.59 -13.73 -5.86
CA TYR A 126 -45.91 -12.75 -5.00
C TYR A 126 -46.94 -11.76 -4.45
N ALA A 127 -47.56 -12.11 -3.33
CA ALA A 127 -48.32 -11.17 -2.52
C ALA A 127 -47.55 -10.88 -1.23
N ALA A 128 -47.20 -9.60 -1.08
CA ALA A 128 -47.02 -8.86 0.16
C ALA A 128 -46.58 -9.64 1.42
N SER A 129 -45.30 -9.53 1.77
CA SER A 129 -44.88 -9.54 3.17
C SER A 129 -43.74 -8.55 3.35
N GLY A 130 -44.09 -7.41 3.94
CA GLY A 130 -43.16 -6.37 4.32
C GLY A 130 -42.27 -6.84 5.46
N VAL A 131 -40.97 -6.83 5.21
CA VAL A 131 -39.95 -6.88 6.26
C VAL A 131 -39.30 -5.49 6.28
N PRO A 132 -39.60 -4.64 7.28
CA PRO A 132 -38.95 -3.36 7.44
C PRO A 132 -37.49 -3.63 7.83
N TRP A 133 -36.59 -3.45 6.87
CA TRP A 133 -35.16 -3.35 7.11
C TRP A 133 -34.89 -2.04 7.84
N LEU A 134 -35.15 -2.02 9.15
CA LEU A 134 -34.61 -1.01 10.06
C LEU A 134 -33.10 -1.28 10.20
N LEU A 135 -32.35 -0.95 9.16
CA LEU A 135 -30.93 -0.64 9.31
C LEU A 135 -30.88 0.68 10.11
N PRO A 136 -30.15 0.73 11.24
CA PRO A 136 -29.95 1.98 11.94
C PRO A 136 -29.28 2.93 10.97
N ALA A 137 -29.89 4.12 10.79
CA ALA A 137 -29.30 5.21 10.05
C ALA A 137 -27.97 5.57 10.73
N TYR A 138 -26.88 4.97 10.24
CA TYR A 138 -25.53 5.41 10.56
C TYR A 138 -25.47 6.88 10.20
N GLY A 139 -25.38 7.71 11.24
CA GLY A 139 -25.44 9.15 11.14
C GLY A 139 -24.47 9.63 10.07
N ALA A 140 -24.94 10.57 9.24
CA ALA A 140 -24.11 11.35 8.36
C ALA A 140 -23.06 12.07 9.20
N ALA A 141 -21.92 11.40 9.43
CA ALA A 141 -20.73 12.05 9.94
C ALA A 141 -20.40 13.13 8.92
N THR A 142 -20.56 14.39 9.33
CA THR A 142 -20.05 15.53 8.58
C THR A 142 -18.58 15.27 8.37
N THR A 143 -18.21 14.90 7.13
CA THR A 143 -16.81 14.75 6.74
C THR A 143 -16.19 16.13 6.85
N GLU A 144 -15.63 16.46 8.01
CA GLU A 144 -14.82 17.65 8.16
C GLU A 144 -13.64 17.48 7.20
N SER A 145 -13.67 18.23 6.11
CA SER A 145 -12.66 18.16 5.08
C SER A 145 -11.32 18.55 5.69
N LEU A 146 -10.30 17.70 5.56
CA LEU A 146 -8.95 18.00 6.02
C LEU A 146 -8.50 19.36 5.47
N PRO A 147 -7.77 20.16 6.26
CA PRO A 147 -7.22 21.43 5.78
C PRO A 147 -6.38 21.18 4.52
N MET A 148 -6.66 21.96 3.49
CA MET A 148 -6.07 21.76 2.16
C MET A 148 -4.71 22.44 2.06
N HIS A 149 -3.69 21.71 1.60
CA HIS A 149 -2.34 22.27 1.46
C HIS A 149 -2.31 23.36 0.37
N PRO A 150 -1.65 24.52 0.60
CA PRO A 150 -1.67 25.64 -0.34
C PRO A 150 -1.11 25.29 -1.72
N GLN A 151 -0.07 24.44 -1.80
CA GLN A 151 0.47 23.99 -3.10
C GLN A 151 -0.52 23.10 -3.88
N VAL A 152 -1.27 22.23 -3.18
CA VAL A 152 -2.31 21.40 -3.81
C VAL A 152 -3.45 22.28 -4.33
N GLN A 153 -3.82 23.31 -3.58
CA GLN A 153 -4.81 24.30 -4.01
C GLN A 153 -4.35 25.11 -5.22
N ALA A 154 -3.09 25.55 -5.24
CA ALA A 154 -2.50 26.27 -6.38
C ALA A 154 -2.49 25.39 -7.64
N LEU A 155 -2.07 24.13 -7.52
CA LEU A 155 -2.11 23.16 -8.62
C LEU A 155 -3.56 22.94 -9.11
N ALA A 156 -4.52 22.84 -8.20
CA ALA A 156 -5.92 22.70 -8.56
C ALA A 156 -6.49 23.89 -9.32
N GLN A 157 -6.13 25.10 -8.93
CA GLN A 157 -6.51 26.32 -9.65
C GLN A 157 -5.84 26.38 -11.03
N GLN A 158 -4.55 26.06 -11.11
CA GLN A 158 -3.76 26.10 -12.35
C GLN A 158 -4.34 25.17 -13.44
N TYR A 159 -4.77 23.97 -13.06
CA TYR A 159 -5.26 22.95 -14.00
C TYR A 159 -6.79 22.78 -13.99
N GLY A 160 -7.53 23.64 -13.28
CA GLY A 160 -9.00 23.61 -13.24
C GLY A 160 -9.57 22.31 -12.65
N LEU A 161 -8.98 21.81 -11.57
CA LEU A 161 -9.40 20.56 -10.94
C LEU A 161 -10.71 20.71 -10.16
N SER A 162 -11.55 19.68 -10.19
CA SER A 162 -12.77 19.64 -9.36
C SER A 162 -12.44 19.53 -7.88
N ALA A 163 -13.25 20.12 -7.01
CA ALA A 163 -13.06 20.10 -5.55
C ALA A 163 -12.85 18.68 -5.00
N LYS A 164 -13.64 17.71 -5.49
CA LYS A 164 -13.53 16.29 -5.10
C LYS A 164 -12.20 15.65 -5.52
N MET A 165 -11.65 16.03 -6.67
CA MET A 165 -10.33 15.55 -7.09
C MET A 165 -9.21 16.19 -6.26
N THR A 166 -9.32 17.48 -5.97
CA THR A 166 -8.36 18.20 -5.16
C THR A 166 -8.29 17.63 -3.74
N GLU A 167 -9.45 17.33 -3.14
CA GLU A 167 -9.53 16.68 -1.83
C GLU A 167 -8.83 15.31 -1.86
N ARG A 168 -9.12 14.47 -2.86
CA ARG A 168 -8.46 13.17 -3.02
C ARG A 168 -6.96 13.28 -3.20
N LEU A 169 -6.49 14.27 -3.97
CA LEU A 169 -5.07 14.54 -4.14
C LEU A 169 -4.46 14.96 -2.79
N ASN A 170 -5.10 15.90 -2.07
CA ASN A 170 -4.64 16.36 -0.76
C ASN A 170 -4.50 15.20 0.21
N THR A 171 -5.49 14.31 0.29
CA THR A 171 -5.40 13.09 1.13
C THR A 171 -4.17 12.26 0.78
N GLN A 172 -3.92 11.97 -0.51
CA GLN A 172 -2.77 11.15 -0.90
C GLN A 172 -1.43 11.85 -0.66
N MET A 173 -1.35 13.16 -0.92
CA MET A 173 -0.14 13.94 -0.66
C MET A 173 0.17 14.02 0.84
N MET A 174 -0.86 14.14 1.69
CA MET A 174 -0.69 14.15 3.14
C MET A 174 -0.21 12.80 3.69
N LEU A 175 -0.65 11.68 3.11
CA LEU A 175 -0.13 10.35 3.44
C LEU A 175 1.35 10.18 3.05
N ARG A 176 1.82 10.94 2.06
CA ARG A 176 3.18 10.90 1.50
C ARG A 176 4.00 12.13 1.85
N PHE A 177 3.81 12.67 3.06
CA PHE A 177 4.44 13.95 3.46
C PHE A 177 5.97 13.95 3.37
N ASN A 178 6.63 12.80 3.57
CA ASN A 178 8.08 12.66 3.44
C ASN A 178 8.59 12.87 2.01
N THR A 179 7.76 12.62 1.01
CA THR A 179 8.12 12.74 -0.41
C THR A 179 7.32 13.83 -1.10
N PHE A 180 6.71 14.73 -0.33
CA PHE A 180 5.74 15.71 -0.82
C PHE A 180 6.30 16.60 -1.93
N ASP A 181 7.44 17.25 -1.70
CA ASP A 181 8.03 18.17 -2.68
C ASP A 181 8.43 17.44 -3.98
N SER A 182 9.00 16.25 -3.83
CA SER A 182 9.43 15.40 -4.93
C SER A 182 8.25 14.88 -5.76
N ASP A 183 7.18 14.47 -5.08
CA ASP A 183 5.95 14.00 -5.69
C ASP A 183 5.20 15.17 -6.38
N MET A 184 5.19 16.35 -5.76
CA MET A 184 4.61 17.58 -6.32
C MET A 184 5.34 18.03 -7.59
N ALA A 185 6.68 18.01 -7.59
CA ALA A 185 7.49 18.33 -8.75
C ALA A 185 7.22 17.35 -9.91
N ALA A 186 7.14 16.05 -9.62
CA ALA A 186 6.81 15.03 -10.62
C ALA A 186 5.38 15.20 -11.19
N LEU A 187 4.41 15.58 -10.34
CA LEU A 187 3.05 15.87 -10.80
C LEU A 187 3.00 17.09 -11.71
N LEU A 188 3.66 18.19 -11.36
CA LEU A 188 3.70 19.41 -12.17
C LEU A 188 4.30 19.14 -13.56
N GLU A 189 5.41 18.40 -13.62
CA GLU A 189 6.06 18.01 -14.87
C GLU A 189 5.17 17.12 -15.74
N ALA A 190 4.54 16.11 -15.13
CA ALA A 190 3.63 15.21 -15.83
C ALA A 190 2.37 15.94 -16.35
N LEU A 191 1.82 16.87 -15.56
CA LEU A 191 0.62 17.63 -15.94
C LEU A 191 0.91 18.71 -16.99
N ALA A 192 2.10 19.31 -16.99
CA ALA A 192 2.52 20.29 -17.99
C ALA A 192 2.58 19.71 -19.41
N THR A 193 2.90 18.42 -19.55
CA THR A 193 3.01 17.74 -20.86
C THR A 193 1.72 17.02 -21.28
N ALA A 194 0.72 16.92 -20.40
CA ALA A 194 -0.47 16.14 -20.62
C ALA A 194 -1.49 16.82 -21.53
N ARG A 195 -2.03 16.09 -22.53
CA ARG A 195 -3.15 16.57 -23.36
C ARG A 195 -4.43 16.79 -22.55
N ASN A 196 -4.64 16.02 -21.47
CA ASN A 196 -5.77 16.12 -20.56
C ASN A 196 -5.28 16.01 -19.11
N PRO A 197 -4.89 17.13 -18.46
CA PRO A 197 -4.30 17.12 -17.13
C PRO A 197 -5.21 16.50 -16.04
N PRO A 198 -6.53 16.84 -15.95
CA PRO A 198 -7.41 16.20 -14.97
C PRO A 198 -7.49 14.68 -15.12
N GLY A 199 -7.56 14.17 -16.35
CA GLY A 199 -7.60 12.74 -16.62
C GLY A 199 -6.31 12.02 -16.19
N LEU A 200 -5.15 12.60 -16.48
CA LEU A 200 -3.86 12.06 -16.05
C LEU A 200 -3.72 12.05 -14.53
N LEU A 201 -4.19 13.10 -13.86
CA LEU A 201 -4.10 13.20 -12.40
C LEU A 201 -4.86 12.07 -11.69
N VAL A 202 -6.03 11.65 -12.21
CA VAL A 202 -6.76 10.51 -11.63
C VAL A 202 -5.90 9.24 -11.64
N THR A 203 -5.15 9.02 -12.72
CA THR A 203 -4.20 7.90 -12.82
C THR A 203 -3.06 8.05 -11.81
N LYS A 204 -2.51 9.26 -11.65
CA LYS A 204 -1.44 9.53 -10.66
C LYS A 204 -1.91 9.34 -9.23
N ILE A 205 -3.13 9.77 -8.88
CA ILE A 205 -3.74 9.50 -7.58
C ILE A 205 -3.87 7.98 -7.35
N ARG A 206 -4.27 7.20 -8.37
CA ARG A 206 -4.31 5.73 -8.25
C ARG A 206 -2.92 5.13 -8.04
N GLU A 207 -1.90 5.60 -8.78
CA GLU A 207 -0.52 5.17 -8.58
C GLU A 207 -0.04 5.47 -7.14
N MET A 208 -0.42 6.62 -6.57
CA MET A 208 -0.12 6.94 -5.16
C MET A 208 -0.83 6.00 -4.20
N GLN A 209 -2.11 5.71 -4.42
CA GLN A 209 -2.90 4.77 -3.61
C GLN A 209 -2.32 3.35 -3.64
N TYR A 210 -1.75 2.93 -4.77
CA TYR A 210 -1.09 1.63 -4.90
C TYR A 210 0.39 1.64 -4.46
N GLY A 211 0.93 2.80 -4.07
CA GLY A 211 2.34 2.94 -3.72
C GLY A 211 3.30 2.78 -4.90
N THR A 212 2.81 2.84 -6.14
CA THR A 212 3.62 2.73 -7.36
C THR A 212 4.06 4.07 -7.92
N PHE A 213 3.52 5.17 -7.39
CA PHE A 213 3.95 6.52 -7.73
C PHE A 213 5.36 6.80 -7.16
N ILE A 214 6.22 7.35 -8.01
CA ILE A 214 7.62 7.67 -7.69
C ILE A 214 7.82 9.16 -7.98
N GLY A 215 8.25 9.90 -6.96
CA GLY A 215 8.61 11.32 -7.07
C GLY A 215 9.89 11.53 -7.87
N LYS A 216 10.16 12.79 -8.23
CA LYS A 216 11.26 13.15 -9.14
C LYS A 216 12.64 12.71 -8.65
N ASP A 217 12.89 12.80 -7.35
CA ASP A 217 14.20 12.56 -6.73
C ASP A 217 14.38 11.12 -6.24
N GLN A 218 13.33 10.29 -6.32
CA GLN A 218 13.37 8.89 -5.90
C GLN A 218 13.83 7.95 -7.03
N VAL A 219 14.19 8.49 -8.19
CA VAL A 219 14.81 7.70 -9.26
C VAL A 219 16.25 7.46 -8.87
N ILE A 220 16.50 6.36 -8.16
CA ILE A 220 17.85 5.91 -7.83
C ILE A 220 18.50 5.44 -9.13
N GLU A 221 19.58 6.11 -9.52
CA GLU A 221 20.47 5.65 -10.58
C GLU A 221 21.14 4.35 -10.11
N ASP A 222 20.66 3.22 -10.61
CA ASP A 222 21.19 1.91 -10.29
C ASP A 222 22.15 1.46 -11.41
N ALA A 223 23.42 1.27 -11.06
CA ALA A 223 24.46 0.86 -12.00
C ALA A 223 24.10 -0.44 -12.75
N ALA A 224 23.36 -1.36 -12.12
CA ALA A 224 22.92 -2.59 -12.77
C ALA A 224 21.81 -2.34 -13.81
N VAL A 225 20.94 -1.35 -13.58
CA VAL A 225 19.93 -0.93 -14.57
C VAL A 225 20.60 -0.22 -15.74
N GLU A 226 21.60 0.61 -15.47
CA GLU A 226 22.41 1.28 -16.50
C GLU A 226 23.14 0.26 -17.38
N GLU A 227 23.71 -0.79 -16.77
CA GLU A 227 24.38 -1.87 -17.50
C GLU A 227 23.42 -2.59 -18.46
N LEU A 228 22.20 -2.94 -18.00
CA LEU A 228 21.19 -3.55 -18.87
C LEU A 228 20.74 -2.60 -19.98
N THR A 229 20.55 -1.31 -19.64
CA THR A 229 20.18 -0.27 -20.59
C THR A 229 21.21 -0.17 -21.71
N ARG A 230 22.50 -0.17 -21.35
CA ARG A 230 23.62 -0.14 -22.31
C ARG A 230 23.74 -1.45 -23.09
N LYS A 231 23.68 -2.61 -22.42
CA LYS A 231 23.82 -3.95 -23.04
C LYS A 231 22.75 -4.21 -24.09
N PHE A 232 21.49 -3.87 -23.80
CA PHE A 232 20.36 -4.14 -24.68
C PHE A 232 19.88 -2.92 -25.48
N LYS A 233 20.53 -1.76 -25.34
CA LYS A 233 20.15 -0.50 -25.96
C LYS A 233 18.67 -0.16 -25.70
N LEU A 234 18.28 -0.21 -24.43
CA LEU A 234 16.90 0.13 -24.03
C LEU A 234 16.63 1.59 -24.35
N ASP A 235 15.40 1.89 -24.77
CA ASP A 235 14.98 3.27 -24.95
C ASP A 235 14.83 3.98 -23.60
N GLU A 236 14.80 5.31 -23.64
CA GLU A 236 14.70 6.17 -22.45
C GLU A 236 13.46 5.84 -21.61
N GLN A 237 12.34 5.52 -22.27
CA GLN A 237 11.10 5.19 -21.57
C GLN A 237 11.19 3.86 -20.83
N ALA A 238 11.72 2.81 -21.47
CA ALA A 238 11.90 1.49 -20.89
C ALA A 238 12.95 1.49 -19.78
N SER A 239 14.06 2.21 -19.95
CA SER A 239 15.09 2.34 -18.92
C SER A 239 14.56 3.08 -17.68
N THR A 240 13.84 4.18 -17.86
CA THR A 240 13.19 4.93 -16.76
C THR A 240 12.17 4.06 -16.02
N LYS A 241 11.34 3.31 -16.77
CA LYS A 241 10.34 2.41 -16.19
C LYS A 241 10.96 1.23 -15.46
N LEU A 242 12.08 0.71 -15.96
CA LEU A 242 12.84 -0.34 -15.31
C LEU A 242 13.48 0.15 -14.00
N ALA A 243 14.13 1.31 -14.01
CA ALA A 243 14.70 1.94 -12.82
C ALA A 243 13.63 2.20 -11.75
N GLN A 244 12.51 2.79 -12.16
CA GLN A 244 11.33 2.99 -11.31
C GLN A 244 10.88 1.68 -10.65
N TRP A 245 10.72 0.63 -11.45
CA TRP A 245 10.26 -0.66 -10.94
C TRP A 245 11.25 -1.29 -9.96
N VAL A 246 12.56 -1.22 -10.24
CA VAL A 246 13.61 -1.70 -9.34
C VAL A 246 13.62 -0.95 -8.00
N ALA A 247 13.37 0.37 -8.03
CA ALA A 247 13.27 1.18 -6.83
C ALA A 247 12.12 0.73 -5.91
N THR A 248 11.00 0.25 -6.48
CA THR A 248 9.87 -0.26 -5.68
C THR A 248 10.15 -1.57 -4.94
N ARG A 249 11.18 -2.33 -5.34
CA ARG A 249 11.45 -3.68 -4.83
C ARG A 249 12.92 -3.86 -4.42
N PRO A 250 13.40 -3.15 -3.39
CA PRO A 250 14.80 -3.24 -2.98
C PRO A 250 15.23 -4.66 -2.57
N GLN A 251 14.31 -5.45 -1.98
CA GLN A 251 14.62 -6.79 -1.47
C GLN A 251 14.85 -7.83 -2.57
N SER A 252 14.05 -7.82 -3.64
CA SER A 252 14.16 -8.79 -4.76
C SER A 252 14.94 -8.25 -5.96
N ARG A 253 15.48 -7.02 -5.85
CA ARG A 253 16.18 -6.29 -6.91
C ARG A 253 17.15 -7.15 -7.73
N ARG A 254 18.06 -7.86 -7.06
CA ARG A 254 19.12 -8.63 -7.73
C ARG A 254 18.56 -9.79 -8.54
N GLU A 255 17.61 -10.53 -7.97
CA GLU A 255 16.93 -11.66 -8.64
C GLU A 255 16.12 -11.16 -9.84
N ASP A 256 15.39 -10.08 -9.63
CA ASP A 256 14.54 -9.41 -10.61
C ASP A 256 15.34 -8.92 -11.84
N LEU A 257 16.50 -8.30 -11.60
CA LEU A 257 17.41 -7.85 -12.67
C LEU A 257 18.07 -9.01 -13.41
N ALA A 258 18.45 -10.08 -12.71
CA ALA A 258 19.00 -11.28 -13.34
C ALA A 258 17.97 -11.96 -14.26
N MET A 259 16.72 -12.06 -13.80
CA MET A 259 15.62 -12.58 -14.61
C MET A 259 15.30 -11.67 -15.78
N MET A 260 15.32 -10.35 -15.60
CA MET A 260 15.14 -9.39 -16.68
C MET A 260 16.23 -9.56 -17.75
N ASN A 261 17.51 -9.63 -17.35
CA ASN A 261 18.63 -9.89 -18.26
C ASN A 261 18.37 -11.13 -19.12
N LEU A 262 17.95 -12.23 -18.49
CA LEU A 262 17.65 -13.48 -19.18
C LEU A 262 16.51 -13.32 -20.22
N HIS A 263 15.41 -12.64 -19.86
CA HIS A 263 14.32 -12.37 -20.81
C HIS A 263 14.76 -11.50 -22.01
N LEU A 264 15.70 -10.58 -21.78
CA LEU A 264 16.21 -9.68 -22.82
C LEU A 264 17.19 -10.38 -23.75
N GLU A 265 18.00 -11.33 -23.26
CA GLU A 265 18.89 -12.14 -24.09
C GLU A 265 18.13 -12.96 -25.15
N TYR A 266 16.90 -13.37 -24.86
CA TYR A 266 16.04 -14.09 -25.82
C TYR A 266 15.15 -13.18 -26.68
N SER A 267 15.18 -11.85 -26.48
CA SER A 267 14.29 -10.93 -27.18
C SER A 267 15.03 -10.17 -28.29
N ASN A 268 14.43 -10.13 -29.48
CA ASN A 268 14.86 -9.24 -30.56
C ASN A 268 14.34 -7.80 -30.40
N LYS A 269 13.50 -7.54 -29.39
CA LYS A 269 12.88 -6.23 -29.10
C LYS A 269 12.92 -5.97 -27.59
N PRO A 270 14.12 -5.73 -27.03
CA PRO A 270 14.32 -5.71 -25.59
C PRO A 270 13.46 -4.64 -24.90
N SER A 271 13.40 -3.40 -25.40
CA SER A 271 12.56 -2.36 -24.78
C SER A 271 11.07 -2.72 -24.71
N SER A 272 10.52 -3.29 -25.79
CA SER A 272 9.13 -3.76 -25.80
C SER A 272 8.92 -4.91 -24.82
N LYS A 273 9.89 -5.82 -24.70
CA LYS A 273 9.85 -6.94 -23.75
C LYS A 273 9.88 -6.43 -22.31
N VAL A 274 10.73 -5.45 -21.97
CA VAL A 274 10.74 -4.79 -20.65
C VAL A 274 9.35 -4.25 -20.33
N MET A 275 8.76 -3.45 -21.23
CA MET A 275 7.44 -2.85 -20.99
C MET A 275 6.33 -3.89 -20.80
N GLN A 276 6.34 -4.98 -21.56
CA GLN A 276 5.39 -6.08 -21.39
C GLN A 276 5.55 -6.78 -20.03
N LEU A 277 6.79 -7.04 -19.61
CA LEU A 277 7.07 -7.68 -18.33
C LEU A 277 6.67 -6.76 -17.17
N LEU A 278 7.09 -5.49 -17.21
CA LEU A 278 6.73 -4.49 -16.21
C LEU A 278 5.21 -4.36 -16.06
N GLY A 279 4.45 -4.32 -17.17
CA GLY A 279 2.98 -4.27 -17.11
C GLY A 279 2.35 -5.45 -16.37
N LYS A 280 2.90 -6.66 -16.55
CA LYS A 280 2.47 -7.85 -15.79
C LYS A 280 2.83 -7.74 -14.31
N MET A 281 4.02 -7.24 -14.00
CA MET A 281 4.49 -7.12 -12.62
C MET A 281 3.78 -6.04 -11.82
N PHE A 282 3.46 -4.90 -12.45
CA PHE A 282 2.66 -3.85 -11.82
C PHE A 282 1.22 -4.32 -11.57
N SER A 283 0.68 -5.18 -12.43
CA SER A 283 -0.67 -5.73 -12.27
C SER A 283 -0.72 -6.83 -11.20
N ALA A 284 0.34 -7.62 -11.06
CA ALA A 284 0.45 -8.69 -10.08
C ALA A 284 1.46 -8.31 -8.99
N ILE A 285 1.06 -7.39 -8.12
CA ILE A 285 1.85 -6.92 -6.98
C ILE A 285 2.36 -8.15 -6.19
N GLY A 286 3.68 -8.25 -6.04
CA GLY A 286 4.34 -9.36 -5.33
C GLY A 286 4.62 -10.63 -6.16
N SER A 287 4.20 -10.70 -7.43
CA SER A 287 4.55 -11.83 -8.28
C SER A 287 6.03 -11.79 -8.70
N LYS A 288 6.66 -12.97 -8.75
CA LYS A 288 7.99 -13.16 -9.33
C LYS A 288 7.87 -13.24 -10.86
N LEU A 289 8.90 -12.79 -11.57
CA LEU A 289 8.96 -12.94 -13.03
C LEU A 289 8.85 -14.44 -13.40
N PRO A 290 7.95 -14.82 -14.32
CA PRO A 290 7.95 -16.19 -14.82
C PRO A 290 9.27 -16.47 -15.55
N PRO A 291 9.73 -17.73 -15.59
CA PRO A 291 10.88 -18.11 -16.38
C PRO A 291 10.67 -17.76 -17.87
N PRO A 292 11.75 -17.45 -18.62
CA PRO A 292 11.65 -17.15 -20.04
C PRO A 292 11.07 -18.34 -20.81
N GLU A 293 9.93 -18.12 -21.47
CA GLU A 293 9.40 -19.07 -22.43
C GLU A 293 10.20 -18.96 -23.73
N PHE A 294 10.94 -20.01 -24.09
CA PHE A 294 11.54 -20.11 -25.41
C PHE A 294 10.45 -20.38 -26.45
N ARG A 295 9.90 -19.33 -27.04
CA ARG A 295 9.13 -19.46 -28.27
C ARG A 295 10.09 -19.38 -29.44
N GLY A 296 10.47 -20.54 -29.97
CA GLY A 296 11.12 -20.61 -31.26
C GLY A 296 10.35 -19.74 -32.25
N SER A 297 11.00 -18.74 -32.82
CA SER A 297 10.36 -17.77 -33.72
C SER A 297 9.59 -18.53 -34.80
N ARG A 298 8.26 -18.43 -34.75
CA ARG A 298 7.32 -19.11 -35.66
C ARG A 298 7.46 -18.48 -37.04
N GLY A 299 8.52 -18.85 -37.76
CA GLY A 299 8.90 -18.26 -39.05
C GLY A 299 10.39 -18.33 -39.39
N GLY A 300 11.27 -18.66 -38.43
CA GLY A 300 12.68 -18.92 -38.71
C GLY A 300 12.84 -20.29 -39.37
N ARG A 301 12.84 -20.34 -40.71
CA ARG A 301 13.15 -21.56 -41.46
C ARG A 301 14.59 -21.97 -41.15
N GLY A 302 14.74 -23.02 -40.36
CA GLY A 302 15.89 -23.93 -40.37
C GLY A 302 17.21 -23.36 -39.88
N HIS A 303 17.42 -23.35 -38.56
CA HIS A 303 18.72 -23.73 -37.99
C HIS A 303 18.53 -24.14 -36.53
N SER A 304 18.22 -25.42 -36.31
CA SER A 304 18.00 -26.02 -35.00
C SER A 304 19.19 -26.91 -34.63
N ASP A 305 20.35 -26.30 -34.36
CA ASP A 305 21.53 -26.98 -33.79
C ASP A 305 21.94 -26.38 -32.43
N HIS A 306 21.01 -25.72 -31.73
CA HIS A 306 21.22 -25.42 -30.32
C HIS A 306 20.73 -26.60 -29.49
N ALA A 307 21.70 -27.41 -29.04
CA ALA A 307 21.52 -28.48 -28.07
C ALA A 307 20.67 -28.01 -26.86
N PRO A 308 19.82 -28.89 -26.30
CA PRO A 308 19.03 -28.56 -25.12
C PRO A 308 19.98 -28.16 -23.99
N LEU A 309 19.89 -26.90 -23.58
CA LEU A 309 20.65 -26.39 -22.45
C LEU A 309 20.33 -27.25 -21.23
N ALA A 310 21.38 -27.82 -20.63
CA ALA A 310 21.32 -28.47 -19.34
C ALA A 310 20.53 -27.61 -18.34
N SER A 311 19.77 -28.28 -17.48
CA SER A 311 18.84 -27.67 -16.51
C SER A 311 19.40 -26.40 -15.87
N LEU A 312 18.60 -25.33 -15.90
CA LEU A 312 18.90 -24.01 -15.34
C LEU A 312 19.40 -24.03 -13.87
N SER A 313 19.19 -25.13 -13.14
CA SER A 313 19.76 -25.38 -11.81
C SER A 313 21.29 -25.36 -11.79
N ASP A 314 21.94 -25.85 -12.84
CA ASP A 314 23.40 -26.05 -12.82
C ASP A 314 24.16 -24.78 -13.18
N ARG A 315 23.52 -23.86 -13.91
CA ARG A 315 24.16 -22.61 -14.37
C ARG A 315 24.01 -21.46 -13.38
N ALA A 316 22.94 -21.44 -12.58
CA ALA A 316 22.76 -20.49 -11.48
C ALA A 316 23.82 -20.68 -10.36
N ALA A 317 24.38 -21.89 -10.22
CA ALA A 317 25.47 -22.17 -9.30
C ALA A 317 26.84 -21.69 -9.81
N MET A 318 27.04 -21.57 -11.13
CA MET A 318 28.32 -21.14 -11.72
C MET A 318 28.47 -19.64 -11.90
N SER A 319 27.40 -18.83 -11.83
CA SER A 319 27.49 -17.37 -11.95
C SER A 319 27.57 -16.64 -10.60
N ALA A 320 27.77 -17.38 -9.50
CA ALA A 320 28.09 -16.83 -8.19
C ALA A 320 29.60 -16.59 -8.01
N GLU A 321 30.35 -16.34 -9.08
CA GLU A 321 31.65 -15.68 -8.94
C GLU A 321 31.42 -14.28 -8.35
N PRO A 322 32.27 -13.82 -7.41
CA PRO A 322 32.19 -12.49 -6.85
C PRO A 322 32.68 -11.49 -7.90
N TYR A 323 31.84 -11.21 -8.89
CA TYR A 323 31.91 -9.95 -9.63
C TYR A 323 31.46 -8.86 -8.67
N TYR A 324 32.39 -8.34 -7.87
CA TYR A 324 32.50 -6.97 -7.37
C TYR A 324 33.67 -6.91 -6.39
N ARG A 325 34.79 -6.36 -6.86
CA ARG A 325 35.83 -5.71 -6.05
C ARG A 325 35.88 -4.26 -6.47
#